data_AF-A0A8S3IW48-F1
#
_entry.id   AF-A0A8S3IW48-F1
#
_cell.length_a   1.000
_cell.length_b   1.000
_cell.length_c   1.000
_cell.angle_alpha   90.00
_cell.angle_beta   90.00
_cell.angle_gamma   90.00
#
_symmetry.space_group_name_H-M   'P 1'
#
loop_
_entity.id
_entity.type
_entity.pdbx_description
1 polymer ?
#
loop_
_entity_poly.entity_id
_entity_poly.type
_entity_poly.pdbx_seq_one_letter_code
_entity_poly.pdbx_strand_id
1 'polypeptide(L)'
;MTTKEIVIEAGQELRGDVDETLTLELRSGKAEIFGTELAIGHKYQFTSGMKFSIFTYWGCTIVSSHDDYYVARDENPMHIYLNVHGMLEQLRQKADAEKTRGPRVRNKFD
;
A
#
# COMPACT_ATOMS: atom_id res chain seq x y z
N MET A 1 23.58 8.70 -11.27
CA MET A 1 22.14 8.79 -10.94
C MET A 1 22.05 9.07 -9.46
N THR A 2 21.49 10.21 -9.09
CA THR A 2 21.36 10.63 -7.69
C THR A 2 20.18 9.87 -7.10
N THR A 3 20.44 8.92 -6.20
CA THR A 3 19.37 8.23 -5.48
C THR A 3 19.02 9.01 -4.23
N LYS A 4 17.72 9.11 -3.91
CA LYS A 4 17.23 9.80 -2.72
C LYS A 4 16.63 8.81 -1.74
N GLU A 5 17.00 8.96 -0.47
CA GLU A 5 16.45 8.17 0.62
C GLU A 5 15.29 8.93 1.27
N ILE A 6 14.16 8.24 1.45
CA ILE A 6 12.94 8.79 2.02
C ILE A 6 12.56 7.94 3.22
N VAL A 7 12.44 8.59 4.38
CA VAL A 7 11.85 8.00 5.59
C VAL A 7 10.37 8.31 5.59
N ILE A 8 9.54 7.29 5.70
CA ILE A 8 8.09 7.37 5.76
C ILE A 8 7.68 6.87 7.14
N GLU A 9 7.00 7.71 7.92
CA GLU A 9 6.58 7.37 9.28
C GLU A 9 5.37 6.42 9.27
N ALA A 10 5.15 5.75 10.40
CA ALA A 10 3.97 4.91 10.59
C ALA A 10 2.68 5.68 10.32
N GLY A 11 1.79 5.08 9.52
CA GLY A 11 0.50 5.67 9.15
C GLY A 11 0.56 6.64 7.97
N GLN A 12 1.74 6.87 7.37
CA GLN A 12 1.90 7.72 6.19
C GLN A 12 1.98 6.89 4.90
N GLU A 13 1.83 7.56 3.77
CA GLU A 13 2.04 6.96 2.45
C GLU A 13 2.80 7.87 1.49
N LEU A 14 3.59 7.25 0.62
CA LEU A 14 4.26 7.87 -0.51
C LEU A 14 3.36 7.79 -1.74
N ARG A 15 2.87 8.92 -2.22
CA ARG A 15 2.03 9.02 -3.42
C ARG A 15 2.84 9.62 -4.55
N GLY A 16 2.85 8.96 -5.71
CA GLY A 16 3.51 9.48 -6.90
C GLY A 16 2.64 9.42 -8.14
N ASP A 17 2.83 10.40 -9.00
CA ASP A 17 2.34 10.45 -10.38
C ASP A 17 3.58 10.50 -11.26
N VAL A 18 3.87 9.39 -11.93
CA VAL A 18 5.20 9.12 -12.48
C VAL A 18 5.29 9.72 -13.88
N ASP A 19 6.06 10.80 -14.05
CA ASP A 19 6.28 11.43 -15.36
C ASP A 19 7.33 10.67 -16.18
N GLU A 20 8.43 10.26 -15.55
CA GLU A 20 9.49 9.46 -16.14
C GLU A 20 9.69 8.15 -15.36
N THR A 21 10.36 7.15 -15.96
CA THR A 21 10.52 5.85 -15.30
C THR A 21 11.18 5.99 -13.93
N LEU A 22 10.46 5.59 -12.88
CA LEU A 22 10.85 5.69 -11.48
C LEU A 22 11.20 4.29 -10.96
N THR A 23 12.33 4.16 -10.29
CA THR A 23 12.68 2.93 -9.56
C THR A 23 12.66 3.21 -8.06
N LEU A 24 11.90 2.40 -7.32
CA LEU A 24 11.82 2.43 -5.86
C LEU A 24 12.38 1.13 -5.28
N GLU A 25 13.07 1.23 -4.16
CA GLU A 25 13.63 0.08 -3.44
C GLU A 25 13.40 0.25 -1.93
N LEU A 26 12.74 -0.72 -1.30
CA LEU A 26 12.58 -0.75 0.15
C LEU A 26 13.93 -1.11 0.79
N ARG A 27 14.46 -0.24 1.66
CA ARG A 27 15.72 -0.48 2.39
C ARG A 27 15.50 -1.09 3.77
N SER A 28 14.48 -0.63 4.48
CA SER A 28 14.17 -1.10 5.84
C SER A 28 12.72 -0.84 6.21
N GLY A 29 12.24 -1.56 7.23
CA GLY A 29 10.86 -1.48 7.69
C GLY A 29 9.91 -2.35 6.87
N LYS A 30 8.62 -2.02 6.90
CA LYS A 30 7.58 -2.71 6.15
C LYS A 30 6.76 -1.71 5.37
N ALA A 31 6.46 -2.02 4.13
CA ALA A 31 5.66 -1.17 3.26
C ALA A 31 4.84 -2.02 2.31
N GLU A 32 3.73 -1.48 1.84
CA GLU A 32 2.84 -2.17 0.92
C GLU A 32 2.32 -1.23 -0.18
N ILE A 33 2.06 -1.81 -1.36
CA ILE A 33 1.33 -1.16 -2.44
C ILE A 33 -0.01 -1.86 -2.58
N PHE A 34 -1.09 -1.14 -2.28
CA PHE A 34 -2.47 -1.64 -2.38
C PHE A 34 -2.66 -3.05 -1.77
N GLY A 35 -2.10 -3.28 -0.58
CA GLY A 35 -2.18 -4.55 0.15
C GLY A 35 -1.15 -5.61 -0.24
N THR A 36 -0.25 -5.33 -1.17
CA THR A 36 0.88 -6.21 -1.51
C THR A 36 2.15 -5.73 -0.81
N GLU A 37 2.72 -6.56 0.06
CA GLU A 37 3.96 -6.25 0.80
C GLU A 37 5.16 -6.13 -0.15
N LEU A 38 6.02 -5.13 0.10
CA LEU A 38 7.26 -4.91 -0.63
C LEU A 38 8.41 -5.70 -0.01
N ALA A 39 9.22 -6.33 -0.85
CA ALA A 39 10.42 -7.03 -0.45
C ALA A 39 11.60 -6.06 -0.29
N ILE A 40 12.32 -6.18 0.82
CA ILE A 40 13.54 -5.41 1.07
C ILE A 40 14.59 -5.73 0.00
N GLY A 41 15.23 -4.70 -0.55
CA GLY A 41 16.27 -4.82 -1.58
C GLY A 41 15.73 -5.09 -2.99
N HIS A 42 14.43 -5.33 -3.15
CA HIS A 42 13.81 -5.52 -4.45
C HIS A 42 13.52 -4.16 -5.11
N LYS A 43 13.88 -4.04 -6.39
CA LYS A 43 13.66 -2.83 -7.19
C LYS A 43 12.32 -2.92 -7.91
N TYR A 44 11.42 -2.00 -7.59
CA TYR A 44 10.13 -1.85 -8.22
C TYR A 44 10.18 -0.70 -9.23
N GLN A 45 9.83 -0.98 -10.48
CA GLN A 45 9.87 0.00 -11.56
C GLN A 45 8.45 0.45 -11.90
N PHE A 46 8.24 1.77 -11.91
CA PHE A 46 7.01 2.42 -12.35
C PHE A 46 7.32 3.16 -13.64
N THR A 47 6.56 2.89 -14.70
CA THR A 47 6.72 3.55 -15.98
C THR A 47 5.94 4.87 -16.01
N SER A 48 6.27 5.71 -16.99
CA SER A 48 5.57 6.99 -17.24
C SER A 48 4.04 6.80 -17.30
N GLY A 49 3.30 7.70 -16.66
CA GLY A 49 1.85 7.71 -16.54
C GLY A 49 1.27 6.82 -15.42
N MET A 50 2.10 6.10 -14.68
CA MET A 50 1.63 5.29 -13.54
C MET A 50 1.43 6.13 -12.29
N LYS A 51 0.36 5.83 -11.55
CA LYS A 51 0.13 6.36 -10.21
C LYS A 51 0.31 5.24 -9.19
N PHE A 52 0.95 5.55 -8.07
CA PHE A 52 1.13 4.58 -7.00
C PHE A 52 0.88 5.22 -5.63
N SER A 53 0.57 4.38 -4.65
CA SER A 53 0.63 4.72 -3.23
C SER A 53 1.35 3.60 -2.48
N ILE A 54 2.44 3.93 -1.80
CA ILE A 54 3.13 3.02 -0.90
C ILE A 54 2.80 3.43 0.53
N PHE A 55 2.06 2.58 1.24
CA PHE A 55 1.67 2.81 2.62
C PHE A 55 2.54 2.02 3.58
N THR A 56 2.73 2.53 4.80
CA THR A 56 3.36 1.78 5.89
C THR A 56 2.59 1.91 7.20
N TYR A 57 2.29 0.77 7.83
CA TYR A 57 1.72 0.73 9.17
C TYR A 57 2.75 1.00 10.28
N TRP A 58 4.03 0.78 10.00
CA TRP A 58 5.09 0.69 11.04
C TRP A 58 6.25 1.66 10.82
N GLY A 59 6.29 2.32 9.66
CA GLY A 59 7.42 3.10 9.21
C GLY A 59 8.34 2.28 8.29
N CYS A 60 8.95 2.98 7.34
CA CYS A 60 9.90 2.38 6.41
C CYS A 60 10.86 3.41 5.81
N THR A 61 11.91 2.90 5.17
CA THR A 61 12.86 3.69 4.40
C THR A 61 12.88 3.19 2.96
N ILE A 62 12.65 4.08 2.01
CA ILE A 62 12.64 3.78 0.58
C ILE A 62 13.74 4.59 -0.10
N VAL A 63 14.39 4.00 -1.09
CA VAL A 63 15.29 4.69 -2.00
C VAL A 63 14.63 4.86 -3.35
N SER A 64 14.70 6.07 -3.89
CA SER A 64 14.13 6.43 -5.18
C SER A 64 15.18 6.92 -6.17
N SER A 65 14.94 6.70 -7.46
CA SER A 65 15.75 7.24 -8.56
C SER A 65 15.41 8.68 -8.96
N HIS A 66 14.19 9.15 -8.71
CA HIS A 66 13.67 10.50 -9.05
C HIS A 66 12.78 11.04 -7.93
N ASP A 67 12.12 12.19 -8.14
CA ASP A 67 11.40 12.96 -7.12
C ASP A 67 9.89 13.19 -7.44
N ASP A 68 9.30 12.36 -8.30
CA ASP A 68 7.91 12.47 -8.76
C ASP A 68 6.86 11.96 -7.74
N TYR A 69 7.00 12.35 -6.47
CA TYR A 69 6.13 11.94 -5.37
C TYR A 69 6.12 12.92 -4.20
N TYR A 70 5.17 12.70 -3.29
CA TYR A 70 5.11 13.36 -1.99
C TYR A 70 4.66 12.38 -0.90
N VAL A 71 4.99 12.70 0.36
CA VAL A 71 4.52 11.94 1.53
C VAL A 71 3.21 12.53 2.04
N ALA A 72 2.11 11.79 1.93
CA ALA A 72 0.81 12.15 2.49
C ALA A 72 0.73 11.68 3.95
N ARG A 73 0.31 12.59 4.85
CA ARG A 73 0.37 12.37 6.31
C ARG A 73 -0.99 12.14 6.96
N ASP A 74 -1.99 12.96 6.63
CA ASP A 74 -3.21 13.04 7.44
C ASP A 74 -4.48 12.51 6.74
N GLU A 75 -4.39 12.14 5.46
CA GLU A 75 -5.55 11.75 4.65
C GLU A 75 -5.35 10.41 3.95
N ASN A 76 -5.53 9.30 4.69
CA ASN A 76 -5.65 7.98 4.09
C ASN A 76 -6.76 7.12 4.75
N PRO A 77 -7.54 6.36 3.97
CA PRO A 77 -8.61 5.50 4.49
C PRO A 77 -8.11 4.10 4.88
N MET A 78 -6.82 3.88 5.11
CA MET A 78 -6.26 2.52 5.31
C MET A 78 -6.85 1.79 6.52
N HIS A 79 -7.20 2.52 7.58
CA HIS A 79 -7.90 1.95 8.74
C HIS A 79 -9.30 1.44 8.38
N ILE A 80 -9.99 2.09 7.43
CA ILE A 80 -11.32 1.66 6.95
C ILE A 80 -11.17 0.33 6.20
N TYR A 81 -10.20 0.23 5.30
CA TYR A 81 -9.94 -1.02 4.56
C TYR A 81 -9.56 -2.16 5.50
N LEU A 82 -8.73 -1.89 6.51
CA LEU A 82 -8.34 -2.89 7.52
C LEU A 82 -9.54 -3.36 8.34
N ASN A 83 -10.42 -2.45 8.76
CA ASN A 83 -11.64 -2.79 9.49
C ASN A 83 -12.60 -3.64 8.64
N VAL A 84 -12.78 -3.27 7.37
CA VAL A 84 -13.59 -4.05 6.43
C VAL A 84 -12.99 -5.44 6.23
N HIS A 85 -11.68 -5.55 6.04
CA HIS A 85 -11.00 -6.83 5.94
C HIS A 85 -11.24 -7.71 7.18
N GLY A 86 -11.04 -7.15 8.37
CA GLY A 86 -11.27 -7.86 9.64
C GLY A 86 -12.72 -8.35 9.81
N MET A 87 -13.70 -7.52 9.47
CA MET A 87 -15.12 -7.91 9.51
C MET A 87 -15.42 -9.02 8.49
N LEU A 88 -14.94 -8.90 7.26
CA LEU A 88 -15.13 -9.93 6.24
C LEU A 88 -14.49 -11.26 6.66
N GLU A 89 -13.34 -11.21 7.33
CA GLU A 89 -12.68 -12.41 7.83
C GLU A 89 -13.45 -13.09 8.96
N GLN A 90 -14.00 -12.32 9.91
CA GLN A 90 -14.90 -12.87 10.94
C GLN A 90 -16.11 -13.57 10.30
N LEU A 91 -16.70 -12.96 9.26
CA LEU A 91 -17.81 -13.56 8.53
C LEU A 91 -17.40 -14.82 7.76
N ARG A 92 -16.17 -14.89 7.23
CA ARG A 92 -15.63 -16.11 6.59
C ARG A 92 -15.47 -17.23 7.61
N GLN A 93 -14.88 -16.96 8.77
CA GLN A 93 -14.69 -17.94 9.84
C GLN A 93 -16.02 -18.51 10.32
N LYS A 94 -17.03 -17.65 10.49
CA LYS A 94 -18.39 -18.09 10.80
C LYS A 94 -18.98 -18.98 9.71
N ALA A 95 -18.86 -18.58 8.45
CA ALA A 95 -19.39 -19.35 7.33
C ALA A 95 -18.71 -20.72 7.21
N ASP A 96 -17.40 -20.80 7.43
CA ASP A 96 -16.65 -22.05 7.43
C ASP A 96 -17.12 -23.00 8.54
N ALA A 97 -17.27 -22.48 9.77
CA ALA A 97 -17.79 -23.24 10.91
C ALA A 97 -19.21 -23.77 10.67
N GLU A 98 -20.07 -22.97 10.04
CA GLU A 98 -21.45 -23.34 9.71
C GLU A 98 -21.57 -24.13 8.39
N LYS A 99 -20.45 -24.37 7.68
CA LYS A 99 -20.40 -24.92 6.30
C LYS A 99 -21.34 -24.22 5.33
N THR A 100 -21.48 -22.91 5.52
CA THR A 100 -22.23 -22.02 4.63
C THR A 100 -21.29 -21.26 3.71
N ARG A 101 -21.86 -20.41 2.87
CA ARG A 101 -21.09 -19.61 1.92
C ARG A 101 -20.54 -18.34 2.60
N GLY A 102 -19.29 -17.99 2.31
CA GLY A 102 -18.66 -16.75 2.78
C GLY A 102 -19.34 -15.45 2.31
N PRO A 103 -18.99 -14.30 2.94
CA PRO A 103 -19.63 -13.01 2.71
C PRO A 103 -19.44 -12.50 1.27
N ARG A 104 -20.40 -11.72 0.77
CA ARG A 104 -20.30 -11.00 -0.50
C ARG A 104 -20.46 -9.51 -0.28
N VAL A 105 -19.46 -8.74 -0.73
CA VAL A 105 -19.56 -7.29 -0.83
C VAL A 105 -20.28 -6.96 -2.13
N ARG A 106 -21.38 -6.22 -2.06
CA ARG A 106 -22.16 -5.75 -3.21
C ARG A 106 -22.30 -4.25 -3.13
N ASN A 107 -22.38 -3.59 -4.28
CA ASN A 107 -22.78 -2.19 -4.30
C ASN A 107 -24.26 -2.12 -3.90
N LYS A 108 -24.63 -1.08 -3.14
CA LYS A 108 -26.02 -0.88 -2.69
C LYS A 108 -26.96 -0.49 -3.85
N PHE A 109 -26.39 -0.10 -4.99
CA PHE A 109 -27.10 0.38 -6.18
C PHE A 109 -27.10 -0.62 -7.35
N ASP A 110 -26.55 -1.83 -7.15
CA ASP A 110 -26.65 -2.93 -8.10
C ASP A 110 -27.89 -3.80 -7.85
#